data_AF-A0A951L5K4-F1
#
_entry.id   AF-A0A951L5K4-F1
#
_cell.length_a   1.000
_cell.length_b   1.000
_cell.length_c   1.000
_cell.angle_alpha   90.00
_cell.angle_beta   90.00
_cell.angle_gamma   90.00
#
_symmetry.space_group_name_H-M   'P 1'
#
loop_
_entity.id
_entity.type
_entity.pdbx_description
1 polymer ?
#
loop_
_entity_poly.entity_id
_entity_poly.type
_entity_poly.pdbx_seq_one_letter_code
_entity_poly.pdbx_strand_id
1 'polypeptide(L)'
;GVEPGEPGLALARQIAEAPHLTFGGLQAYHGSAQHLRGWEERRQAITGAAEKAGRTRDLLARNGIECPIVTGAGTGTFEFETASGVYTELQCGSYIFMDADYGRNLDRGGSVTRAFEPSLFVWATVMSRPTDERAIVDAGLKALAMDSGPPTVWEEPAATYDRASDEHGRLLIAGATNRLKLGDKVRLVPGHCDPTVNLYDWYVGVRGERVEALWPITARGALY
;
A
#
# COMPACT_ATOMS: atom_id res chain seq x y z
N GLY A 1 16.82 3.97 -9.58
CA GLY A 1 16.73 4.06 -11.05
C GLY A 1 17.84 4.94 -11.58
N VAL A 2 18.04 4.99 -12.90
CA VAL A 2 18.93 5.97 -13.54
C VAL A 2 18.27 7.35 -13.54
N GLU A 3 19.08 8.41 -13.63
CA GLU A 3 18.56 9.78 -13.74
C GLU A 3 17.82 10.01 -15.08
N PRO A 4 16.73 10.82 -15.10
CA PRO A 4 16.01 11.16 -16.33
C PRO A 4 16.88 11.89 -17.37
N GLY A 5 16.50 11.82 -18.64
CA GLY A 5 17.18 12.49 -19.75
C GLY A 5 18.38 11.70 -20.28
N GLU A 6 19.54 12.35 -20.43
CA GLU A 6 20.74 11.78 -21.05
C GLU A 6 21.20 10.45 -20.42
N PRO A 7 21.22 10.28 -19.07
CA PRO A 7 21.59 9.00 -18.49
C PRO A 7 20.61 7.86 -18.85
N GLY A 8 19.31 8.17 -18.93
CA GLY A 8 18.29 7.24 -19.41
C GLY A 8 18.48 6.87 -20.89
N LEU A 9 18.78 7.85 -21.76
CA LEU A 9 19.10 7.62 -23.16
C LEU A 9 20.36 6.75 -23.33
N ALA A 10 21.40 7.00 -22.54
CA ALA A 10 22.65 6.24 -22.59
C ALA A 10 22.41 4.75 -22.28
N LEU A 11 21.61 4.45 -21.23
CA LEU A 11 21.23 3.08 -20.91
C LEU A 11 20.36 2.45 -22.01
N ALA A 12 19.37 3.19 -22.53
CA ALA A 12 18.51 2.68 -23.60
C ALA A 12 19.28 2.34 -24.87
N ARG A 13 20.32 3.12 -25.23
CA ARG A 13 21.24 2.79 -26.34
C ARG A 13 21.98 1.49 -26.11
N GLN A 14 22.55 1.30 -24.92
CA GLN A 14 23.23 0.04 -24.58
C GLN A 14 22.30 -1.17 -24.68
N ILE A 15 21.04 -1.01 -24.26
CA ILE A 15 20.02 -2.06 -24.38
C ILE A 15 19.68 -2.32 -25.85
N ALA A 16 19.50 -1.28 -26.66
CA ALA A 16 19.15 -1.40 -28.08
C ALA A 16 20.28 -2.01 -28.93
N GLU A 17 21.55 -1.81 -28.54
CA GLU A 17 22.72 -2.39 -29.20
C GLU A 17 23.02 -3.83 -28.75
N ALA A 18 22.42 -4.29 -27.65
CA ALA A 18 22.67 -5.62 -27.11
C ALA A 18 21.90 -6.71 -27.91
N PRO A 19 22.56 -7.84 -28.27
CA PRO A 19 21.97 -8.84 -29.17
C PRO A 19 20.80 -9.65 -28.58
N HIS A 20 20.62 -9.58 -27.26
CA HIS A 20 19.66 -10.42 -26.53
C HIS A 20 18.70 -9.61 -25.66
N LEU A 21 18.69 -8.28 -25.81
CA LEU A 21 17.80 -7.40 -25.06
C LEU A 21 16.89 -6.63 -26.02
N THR A 22 15.75 -6.19 -25.49
CA THR A 22 14.85 -5.28 -26.18
C THR A 22 14.47 -4.19 -25.21
N PHE A 23 14.64 -2.93 -25.63
CA PHE A 23 14.24 -1.81 -24.81
C PHE A 23 12.70 -1.74 -24.76
N GLY A 24 12.12 -2.06 -23.61
CA GLY A 24 10.67 -2.11 -23.43
C GLY A 24 10.02 -0.77 -23.07
N GLY A 25 10.79 0.19 -22.58
CA GLY A 25 10.29 1.49 -22.15
C GLY A 25 10.87 1.97 -20.83
N LEU A 26 10.14 2.85 -20.14
CA LEU A 26 10.56 3.48 -18.90
C LEU A 26 9.69 3.02 -17.73
N GLN A 27 10.33 2.69 -16.61
CA GLN A 27 9.65 2.57 -15.32
C GLN A 27 9.91 3.83 -14.49
N ALA A 28 8.84 4.54 -14.13
CA ALA A 28 8.85 5.80 -13.39
C ALA A 28 7.93 5.69 -12.16
N TYR A 29 8.42 5.02 -11.11
CA TYR A 29 7.67 4.85 -9.86
C TYR A 29 8.16 5.82 -8.77
N HIS A 30 7.27 6.67 -8.25
CA HIS A 30 7.59 7.64 -7.19
C HIS A 30 7.04 7.17 -5.82
N GLY A 31 7.72 6.21 -5.19
CA GLY A 31 7.25 5.55 -3.97
C GLY A 31 6.96 6.49 -2.79
N SER A 32 7.78 7.52 -2.56
CA SER A 32 7.55 8.46 -1.46
C SER A 32 6.32 9.35 -1.65
N ALA A 33 5.82 9.50 -2.89
CA ALA A 33 4.61 10.29 -3.14
C ALA A 33 3.33 9.54 -2.73
N GLN A 34 3.38 8.21 -2.60
CA GLN A 34 2.22 7.38 -2.30
C GLN A 34 1.54 7.74 -0.99
N HIS A 35 2.30 8.22 0.00
CA HIS A 35 1.83 8.48 1.36
C HIS A 35 1.97 9.96 1.77
N LEU A 36 2.22 10.87 0.82
CA LEU A 36 2.00 12.30 1.08
C LEU A 36 0.51 12.50 1.36
N ARG A 37 0.20 13.13 2.50
CA ARG A 37 -1.19 13.18 2.98
C ARG A 37 -2.03 14.10 2.13
N GLY A 38 -1.50 15.27 1.77
CA GLY A 38 -2.22 16.23 0.96
C GLY A 38 -2.42 15.73 -0.48
N TRP A 39 -3.66 15.80 -0.96
CA TRP A 39 -3.96 15.52 -2.37
C TRP A 39 -3.13 16.38 -3.32
N GLU A 40 -3.01 17.68 -3.04
CA GLU A 40 -2.25 18.62 -3.87
C GLU A 40 -0.73 18.35 -3.82
N GLU A 41 -0.21 17.91 -2.68
CA GLU A 41 1.20 17.50 -2.55
C GLU A 41 1.50 16.29 -3.42
N ARG A 42 0.63 15.27 -3.41
CA ARG A 42 0.74 14.11 -4.30
C ARG A 42 0.66 14.53 -5.76
N ARG A 43 -0.29 15.39 -6.11
CA ARG A 43 -0.45 15.90 -7.49
C ARG A 43 0.82 16.60 -7.98
N GLN A 44 1.39 17.49 -7.18
CA GLN A 44 2.61 18.22 -7.53
C GLN A 44 3.81 17.29 -7.70
N ALA A 45 4.00 16.35 -6.76
CA ALA A 45 5.08 15.36 -6.85
C ALA A 45 4.98 14.53 -8.15
N ILE A 46 3.78 14.06 -8.49
CA ILE A 46 3.57 13.26 -9.70
C ILE A 46 3.65 14.10 -10.97
N THR A 47 3.23 15.36 -10.96
CA THR A 47 3.41 16.26 -12.10
C THR A 47 4.90 16.37 -12.44
N GLY A 48 5.76 16.61 -11.44
CA GLY A 48 7.21 16.65 -11.64
C GLY A 48 7.80 15.31 -12.10
N ALA A 49 7.30 14.18 -11.59
CA ALA A 49 7.73 12.85 -12.02
C ALA A 49 7.32 12.56 -13.49
N ALA A 50 6.08 12.86 -13.86
CA ALA A 50 5.54 12.70 -15.20
C ALA A 50 6.30 13.57 -16.22
N GLU A 51 6.61 14.83 -15.88
CA GLU A 51 7.41 15.71 -16.74
C GLU A 51 8.83 15.17 -16.98
N LYS A 52 9.46 14.56 -15.97
CA LYS A 52 10.77 13.91 -16.12
C LYS A 52 10.69 12.69 -17.03
N ALA A 53 9.69 11.83 -16.84
CA ALA A 53 9.47 10.65 -17.67
C ALA A 53 9.14 11.03 -19.12
N GLY A 54 8.22 11.98 -19.33
CA GLY A 54 7.83 12.48 -20.64
C GLY A 54 9.00 13.11 -21.41
N ARG A 55 9.82 13.93 -20.76
CA ARG A 55 11.04 14.47 -21.39
C ARG A 55 12.03 13.38 -21.79
N THR A 56 12.17 12.33 -20.97
CA THR A 56 13.06 11.20 -21.29
C THR A 56 12.52 10.40 -22.46
N ARG A 57 11.22 10.09 -22.48
CA ARG A 57 10.52 9.46 -23.60
C ARG A 57 10.72 10.24 -24.90
N ASP A 58 10.51 11.55 -24.86
CA ASP A 58 10.64 12.41 -26.04
C ASP A 58 12.10 12.50 -26.53
N LEU A 59 13.07 12.48 -25.59
CA LEU A 59 14.50 12.42 -25.92
C LEU A 59 14.87 11.10 -26.61
N LEU A 60 14.35 9.97 -26.13
CA LEU A 60 14.52 8.66 -26.76
C LEU A 60 13.99 8.68 -28.20
N ALA A 61 12.76 9.18 -28.39
CA ALA A 61 12.11 9.26 -29.70
C ALA A 61 12.93 10.12 -30.70
N ARG A 62 13.46 11.27 -30.26
CA ARG A 62 14.35 12.12 -31.09
C ARG A 62 15.66 11.43 -31.50
N ASN A 63 16.05 10.39 -30.78
CA ASN A 63 17.24 9.59 -31.05
C ASN A 63 16.90 8.24 -31.72
N GLY A 64 15.69 8.08 -32.25
CA GLY A 64 15.28 6.89 -32.98
C GLY A 64 15.06 5.65 -32.11
N ILE A 65 14.92 5.82 -30.79
CA ILE A 65 14.60 4.72 -29.87
C ILE A 65 13.12 4.84 -29.49
N GLU A 66 12.33 3.84 -29.87
CA GLU A 66 10.92 3.77 -29.47
C GLU A 66 10.80 3.50 -27.96
N CYS A 67 9.82 4.14 -27.33
CA CYS A 67 9.51 3.97 -25.92
C CYS A 67 8.01 3.65 -25.78
N PRO A 68 7.60 2.41 -26.05
CA PRO A 68 6.18 2.05 -26.13
C PRO A 68 5.50 2.05 -24.76
N ILE A 69 6.26 1.88 -23.68
CA ILE A 69 5.75 1.80 -22.32
C ILE A 69 6.36 2.89 -21.45
N VAL A 70 5.52 3.63 -20.73
CA VAL A 70 5.91 4.35 -19.52
C VAL A 70 5.03 3.82 -18.38
N THR A 71 5.63 3.03 -17.50
CA THR A 71 4.93 2.31 -16.42
C THR A 71 5.35 2.81 -15.05
N GLY A 72 4.47 2.71 -14.07
CA GLY A 72 4.73 3.16 -12.70
C GLY A 72 3.43 3.35 -11.96
N ALA A 73 3.31 4.43 -11.18
CA ALA A 73 2.19 4.70 -10.29
C ALA A 73 2.02 3.69 -9.15
N GLY A 74 1.32 4.12 -8.11
CA GLY A 74 0.84 3.26 -7.03
C GLY A 74 -0.54 3.71 -6.57
N THR A 75 -1.10 2.95 -5.62
CA THR A 75 -2.46 3.17 -5.10
C THR A 75 -2.73 4.59 -4.63
N GLY A 76 -1.72 5.27 -4.07
CA GLY A 76 -1.89 6.60 -3.51
C GLY A 76 -1.90 7.72 -4.55
N THR A 77 -1.38 7.45 -5.74
CA THR A 77 -1.18 8.49 -6.75
C THR A 77 -1.87 8.24 -8.08
N PHE A 78 -2.33 7.01 -8.35
CA PHE A 78 -2.83 6.54 -9.64
C PHE A 78 -3.66 7.54 -10.46
N GLU A 79 -4.51 8.34 -9.81
CA GLU A 79 -5.33 9.38 -10.45
C GLU A 79 -4.48 10.41 -11.22
N PHE A 80 -3.30 10.76 -10.72
CA PHE A 80 -2.40 11.75 -11.29
C PHE A 80 -1.59 11.20 -12.45
N GLU A 81 -1.05 9.98 -12.33
CA GLU A 81 -0.39 9.30 -13.44
C GLU A 81 -1.38 9.03 -14.57
N THR A 82 -2.61 8.62 -14.27
CA THR A 82 -3.70 8.44 -15.25
C THR A 82 -3.98 9.73 -16.03
N ALA A 83 -4.04 10.87 -15.33
CA ALA A 83 -4.35 12.17 -15.94
C ALA A 83 -3.15 12.82 -16.66
N SER A 84 -1.95 12.27 -16.55
CA SER A 84 -0.71 12.92 -17.02
C SER A 84 -0.54 12.96 -18.54
N GLY A 85 -1.17 12.05 -19.28
CA GLY A 85 -0.87 11.81 -20.71
C GLY A 85 0.54 11.27 -20.97
N VAL A 86 1.27 10.85 -19.93
CA VAL A 86 2.64 10.29 -20.03
C VAL A 86 2.65 8.79 -19.76
N TYR A 87 2.00 8.34 -18.68
CA TYR A 87 1.96 6.93 -18.30
C TYR A 87 1.02 6.14 -19.22
N THR A 88 1.47 4.97 -19.63
CA THR A 88 0.72 4.02 -20.48
C THR A 88 0.29 2.77 -19.70
N GLU A 89 0.86 2.55 -18.52
CA GLU A 89 0.58 1.41 -17.63
C GLU A 89 0.68 1.85 -16.16
N LEU A 90 -0.19 1.30 -15.30
CA LEU A 90 -0.23 1.58 -13.86
C LEU A 90 0.04 0.30 -13.06
N GLN A 91 0.85 0.40 -12.02
CA GLN A 91 1.36 -0.70 -11.19
C GLN A 91 0.75 -0.68 -9.78
N CYS A 92 -0.54 -0.31 -9.67
CA CYS A 92 -1.22 -0.23 -8.38
C CYS A 92 -1.43 -1.62 -7.78
N GLY A 93 -0.97 -1.83 -6.55
CA GLY A 93 -1.11 -3.09 -5.81
C GLY A 93 -2.11 -2.99 -4.66
N SER A 94 -1.78 -2.18 -3.65
CA SER A 94 -2.51 -2.11 -2.37
C SER A 94 -3.99 -1.72 -2.50
N TYR A 95 -4.44 -1.13 -3.62
CA TYR A 95 -5.82 -0.67 -3.82
C TYR A 95 -6.88 -1.75 -3.62
N ILE A 96 -6.54 -3.02 -3.86
CA ILE A 96 -7.45 -4.16 -3.67
C ILE A 96 -7.77 -4.41 -2.20
N PHE A 97 -6.85 -4.03 -1.30
CA PHE A 97 -6.91 -4.32 0.14
C PHE A 97 -7.07 -3.08 1.02
N MET A 98 -6.35 -2.03 0.66
CA MET A 98 -6.03 -0.87 1.50
C MET A 98 -5.36 -1.26 2.82
N ASP A 99 -4.88 -0.24 3.53
CA ASP A 99 -4.32 -0.36 4.86
C ASP A 99 -4.53 0.96 5.63
N ALA A 100 -4.15 0.96 6.90
CA ALA A 100 -4.27 2.13 7.75
C ALA A 100 -3.39 3.30 7.29
N ASP A 101 -2.31 3.06 6.54
CA ASP A 101 -1.43 4.14 6.06
C ASP A 101 -1.99 4.85 4.84
N TYR A 102 -2.44 4.11 3.83
CA TYR A 102 -3.21 4.68 2.72
C TYR A 102 -4.52 5.30 3.21
N GLY A 103 -5.16 4.71 4.22
CA GLY A 103 -6.35 5.26 4.88
C GLY A 103 -6.15 6.59 5.60
N ARG A 104 -4.93 7.14 5.67
CA ARG A 104 -4.66 8.50 6.19
C ARG A 104 -4.51 9.55 5.09
N ASN A 105 -4.46 9.14 3.83
CA ASN A 105 -4.35 10.09 2.72
C ASN A 105 -5.62 10.93 2.60
N LEU A 106 -5.46 12.20 2.26
CA LEU A 106 -6.56 13.13 2.08
C LEU A 106 -6.95 13.24 0.59
N ASP A 107 -8.23 13.44 0.34
CA ASP A 107 -8.80 13.78 -0.96
C ASP A 107 -8.67 15.28 -1.25
N ARG A 108 -9.18 15.71 -2.40
CA ARG A 108 -9.16 17.12 -2.83
C ARG A 108 -9.89 18.07 -1.87
N GLY A 109 -10.87 17.57 -1.11
CA GLY A 109 -11.61 18.33 -0.10
C GLY A 109 -10.92 18.35 1.27
N GLY A 110 -9.78 17.70 1.43
CA GLY A 110 -9.08 17.58 2.72
C GLY A 110 -9.68 16.54 3.66
N SER A 111 -10.63 15.72 3.19
CA SER A 111 -11.16 14.58 3.94
C SER A 111 -10.35 13.33 3.67
N VAL A 112 -10.40 12.34 4.55
CA VAL A 112 -9.77 11.03 4.29
C VAL A 112 -10.35 10.43 3.01
N THR A 113 -9.46 9.97 2.11
CA THR A 113 -9.87 9.38 0.83
C THR A 113 -10.77 8.16 1.04
N ARG A 114 -11.75 8.02 0.14
CA ARG A 114 -12.66 6.86 0.06
C ARG A 114 -12.65 6.25 -1.35
N ALA A 115 -11.56 6.45 -2.08
CA ALA A 115 -11.41 5.88 -3.43
C ALA A 115 -11.51 4.35 -3.42
N PHE A 116 -11.00 3.73 -2.34
CA PHE A 116 -11.05 2.29 -2.11
C PHE A 116 -11.37 2.02 -0.63
N GLU A 117 -12.05 0.92 -0.36
CA GLU A 117 -12.44 0.49 0.98
C GLU A 117 -11.50 -0.59 1.51
N PRO A 118 -11.22 -0.63 2.83
CA PRO A 118 -10.50 -1.73 3.44
C PRO A 118 -11.19 -3.08 3.23
N SER A 119 -10.47 -4.03 2.64
CA SER A 119 -10.93 -5.41 2.45
C SER A 119 -10.00 -6.44 3.09
N LEU A 120 -8.81 -6.02 3.56
CA LEU A 120 -7.88 -6.85 4.30
C LEU A 120 -7.96 -6.59 5.81
N PHE A 121 -8.15 -7.66 6.57
CA PHE A 121 -8.22 -7.59 8.02
C PHE A 121 -7.41 -8.73 8.63
N VAL A 122 -6.70 -8.45 9.72
CA VAL A 122 -6.25 -9.46 10.67
C VAL A 122 -7.35 -9.66 11.69
N TRP A 123 -7.85 -10.89 11.80
CA TRP A 123 -8.92 -11.25 12.73
C TRP A 123 -8.31 -11.72 14.05
N ALA A 124 -8.45 -10.91 15.09
CA ALA A 124 -7.88 -11.18 16.41
C ALA A 124 -8.96 -11.44 17.47
N THR A 125 -8.58 -12.07 18.57
CA THR A 125 -9.41 -12.35 19.75
C THR A 125 -8.90 -11.54 20.92
N VAL A 126 -9.81 -10.91 21.66
CA VAL A 126 -9.50 -10.37 22.98
C VAL A 126 -9.22 -11.54 23.93
N MET A 127 -7.95 -11.72 24.28
CA MET A 127 -7.47 -12.83 25.12
C MET A 127 -7.24 -12.41 26.58
N SER A 128 -7.28 -11.11 26.88
CA SER A 128 -7.23 -10.60 28.25
C SER A 128 -7.86 -9.21 28.37
N ARG A 129 -8.54 -8.97 29.50
CA ARG A 129 -9.13 -7.69 29.88
C ARG A 129 -8.70 -7.32 31.31
N PRO A 130 -7.45 -6.87 31.51
CA PRO A 130 -6.91 -6.66 32.86
C PRO A 130 -7.46 -5.40 33.55
N THR A 131 -7.89 -4.38 32.79
CA THR A 131 -8.54 -3.16 33.30
C THR A 131 -9.63 -2.69 32.35
N ASP A 132 -10.44 -1.73 32.77
CA ASP A 132 -11.52 -1.15 31.96
C ASP A 132 -11.01 -0.24 30.82
N GLU A 133 -9.74 0.14 30.85
CA GLU A 133 -9.09 1.00 29.86
C GLU A 133 -8.14 0.24 28.92
N ARG A 134 -8.02 -1.09 29.08
CA ARG A 134 -7.05 -1.88 28.31
C ARG A 134 -7.53 -3.29 27.99
N ALA A 135 -7.42 -3.69 26.71
CA ALA A 135 -7.56 -5.07 26.27
C ALA A 135 -6.25 -5.59 25.65
N ILE A 136 -6.07 -6.90 25.67
CA ILE A 136 -5.00 -7.60 24.96
C ILE A 136 -5.61 -8.50 23.91
N VAL A 137 -5.09 -8.43 22.69
CA VAL A 137 -5.48 -9.31 21.57
C VAL A 137 -4.34 -10.25 21.19
N ASP A 138 -4.69 -11.38 20.60
CA ASP A 138 -3.76 -12.43 20.12
C ASP A 138 -3.08 -12.11 18.76
N ALA A 139 -3.00 -10.83 18.39
CA ALA A 139 -2.33 -10.37 17.17
C ALA A 139 -1.22 -9.38 17.55
N GLY A 140 0.03 -9.84 17.48
CA GLY A 140 1.24 -9.05 17.68
C GLY A 140 2.07 -8.89 16.40
N LEU A 141 3.39 -8.72 16.54
CA LEU A 141 4.33 -8.55 15.42
C LEU A 141 4.41 -9.75 14.47
N LYS A 142 4.04 -10.95 14.93
CA LYS A 142 3.96 -12.15 14.06
C LYS A 142 2.65 -12.22 13.27
N ALA A 143 1.69 -11.36 13.57
CA ALA A 143 0.43 -11.24 12.87
C ALA A 143 0.34 -9.94 12.05
N LEU A 144 1.11 -8.90 12.41
CA LEU A 144 0.99 -7.55 11.87
C LEU A 144 2.37 -6.94 11.64
N ALA A 145 2.57 -6.38 10.45
CA ALA A 145 3.68 -5.46 10.22
C ALA A 145 3.35 -4.08 10.80
N MET A 146 4.36 -3.43 11.40
CA MET A 146 4.23 -2.16 12.13
C MET A 146 5.13 -1.05 11.55
N ASP A 147 5.78 -1.30 10.41
CA ASP A 147 6.70 -0.39 9.72
C ASP A 147 6.03 0.92 9.28
N SER A 148 4.74 0.87 8.92
CA SER A 148 3.93 2.07 8.59
C SER A 148 2.97 2.50 9.72
N GLY A 149 3.30 2.12 10.95
CA GLY A 149 2.50 2.41 12.15
C GLY A 149 1.55 1.29 12.56
N PRO A 150 0.79 1.49 13.66
CA PRO A 150 -0.12 0.47 14.18
C PRO A 150 -1.32 0.21 13.25
N PRO A 151 -1.95 -0.97 13.34
CA PRO A 151 -3.23 -1.21 12.71
C PRO A 151 -4.33 -0.31 13.31
N THR A 152 -5.44 -0.16 12.59
CA THR A 152 -6.65 0.45 13.16
C THR A 152 -7.63 -0.65 13.60
N VAL A 153 -8.36 -0.39 14.68
CA VAL A 153 -9.43 -1.31 15.12
C VAL A 153 -10.70 -0.96 14.34
N TRP A 154 -11.13 -1.88 13.48
CA TRP A 154 -12.26 -1.64 12.58
C TRP A 154 -13.57 -1.59 13.35
N GLU A 155 -14.43 -0.60 13.03
CA GLU A 155 -15.76 -0.39 13.63
C GLU A 155 -15.79 -0.24 15.16
N GLU A 156 -14.65 0.03 15.80
CA GLU A 156 -14.57 0.24 17.25
C GLU A 156 -13.79 1.53 17.57
N PRO A 157 -14.42 2.71 17.42
CA PRO A 157 -13.74 4.00 17.59
C PRO A 157 -13.27 4.26 19.03
N ALA A 158 -13.77 3.51 20.02
CA ALA A 158 -13.31 3.61 21.40
C ALA A 158 -12.05 2.77 21.65
N ALA A 159 -11.56 1.97 20.68
CA ALA A 159 -10.34 1.19 20.80
C ALA A 159 -9.23 1.71 19.88
N THR A 160 -8.05 1.92 20.46
CA THR A 160 -6.83 2.27 19.72
C THR A 160 -5.79 1.18 19.92
N TYR A 161 -5.23 0.66 18.84
CA TYR A 161 -4.09 -0.24 18.92
C TYR A 161 -2.84 0.57 19.26
N ASP A 162 -2.26 0.32 20.43
CA ASP A 162 -1.20 1.16 20.98
C ASP A 162 0.21 0.55 20.78
N ARG A 163 0.38 -0.75 21.06
CA ARG A 163 1.68 -1.42 20.86
C ARG A 163 1.53 -2.92 20.70
N ALA A 164 2.55 -3.54 20.10
CA ALA A 164 2.66 -4.97 19.92
C ALA A 164 3.87 -5.53 20.69
N SER A 165 3.74 -6.76 21.19
CA SER A 165 4.85 -7.70 21.36
C SER A 165 4.76 -8.75 20.24
N ASP A 166 5.58 -9.81 20.29
CA ASP A 166 5.56 -10.91 19.31
C ASP A 166 4.14 -11.42 18.99
N GLU A 167 3.40 -11.86 20.00
CA GLU A 167 2.10 -12.54 19.85
C GLU A 167 0.92 -11.72 20.40
N HIS A 168 1.17 -10.55 21.00
CA HIS A 168 0.13 -9.80 21.70
C HIS A 168 0.07 -8.35 21.25
N GLY A 169 -1.15 -7.89 20.98
CA GLY A 169 -1.48 -6.49 20.76
C GLY A 169 -2.13 -5.87 21.99
N ARG A 170 -1.70 -4.66 22.38
CA ARG A 170 -2.37 -3.87 23.43
C ARG A 170 -3.33 -2.88 22.77
N LEU A 171 -4.61 -2.99 23.13
CA LEU A 171 -5.61 -1.98 22.82
C LEU A 171 -5.80 -1.06 24.02
N LEU A 172 -5.71 0.25 23.80
CA LEU A 172 -6.18 1.28 24.74
C LEU A 172 -7.64 1.57 24.47
N ILE A 173 -8.43 1.65 25.52
CA ILE A 173 -9.86 1.87 25.45
C ILE A 173 -10.21 3.23 26.03
N ALA A 174 -10.81 4.08 25.20
CA ALA A 174 -11.29 5.39 25.59
C ALA A 174 -12.74 5.32 26.10
N GLY A 175 -12.93 5.63 27.38
CA GLY A 175 -14.26 5.76 27.99
C GLY A 175 -14.99 4.44 28.25
N ALA A 176 -16.05 4.52 29.06
CA ALA A 176 -16.86 3.38 29.48
C ALA A 176 -17.79 2.81 28.38
N THR A 177 -17.66 3.26 27.13
CA THR A 177 -18.55 2.90 26.02
C THR A 177 -18.09 1.68 25.24
N ASN A 178 -16.86 1.21 25.45
CA ASN A 178 -16.31 0.07 24.73
C ASN A 178 -16.88 -1.25 25.26
N ARG A 179 -17.28 -2.13 24.33
CA ARG A 179 -17.99 -3.37 24.62
C ARG A 179 -17.10 -4.62 24.60
N LEU A 180 -15.80 -4.48 24.34
CA LEU A 180 -14.87 -5.59 24.17
C LEU A 180 -14.69 -6.38 25.48
N LYS A 181 -15.10 -7.65 25.43
CA LYS A 181 -14.98 -8.64 26.49
C LYS A 181 -13.96 -9.71 26.12
N LEU A 182 -13.54 -10.47 27.12
CA LEU A 182 -12.75 -11.69 26.89
C LEU A 182 -13.48 -12.61 25.89
N GLY A 183 -12.78 -13.03 24.84
CA GLY A 183 -13.31 -13.88 23.78
C GLY A 183 -13.90 -13.13 22.59
N ASP A 184 -14.15 -11.81 22.71
CA ASP A 184 -14.66 -11.02 21.60
C ASP A 184 -13.67 -10.98 20.44
N LYS A 185 -14.22 -10.88 19.24
CA LYS A 185 -13.46 -10.82 18.00
C LYS A 185 -13.33 -9.39 17.54
N VAL A 186 -12.12 -9.01 17.14
CA VAL A 186 -11.83 -7.71 16.53
C VAL A 186 -11.22 -7.90 15.15
N ARG A 187 -11.57 -6.99 14.24
CA ARG A 187 -10.95 -6.89 12.93
C ARG A 187 -9.95 -5.74 12.98
N LEU A 188 -8.71 -6.02 12.57
CA LEU A 188 -7.63 -5.05 12.54
C LEU A 188 -7.28 -4.75 11.08
N VAL A 189 -7.44 -3.49 10.66
CA VAL A 189 -6.91 -3.06 9.36
C VAL A 189 -5.41 -2.89 9.54
N PRO A 190 -4.55 -3.62 8.80
CA PRO A 190 -3.11 -3.59 9.02
C PRO A 190 -2.53 -2.18 8.82
N GLY A 191 -1.38 -1.92 9.46
CA GLY A 191 -0.62 -0.69 9.23
C GLY A 191 -0.15 -0.55 7.78
N HIS A 192 0.29 -1.68 7.22
CA HIS A 192 0.80 -1.83 5.85
C HIS A 192 0.41 -3.22 5.33
N CYS A 193 -0.26 -3.31 4.18
CA CYS A 193 -0.81 -4.58 3.70
C CYS A 193 0.27 -5.59 3.26
N ASP A 194 1.24 -5.18 2.44
CA ASP A 194 2.21 -6.06 1.78
C ASP A 194 3.08 -6.87 2.77
N PRO A 195 3.77 -6.24 3.75
CA PRO A 195 4.54 -6.98 4.73
C PRO A 195 3.65 -7.78 5.69
N THR A 196 2.41 -7.35 5.94
CA THR A 196 1.47 -8.13 6.76
C THR A 196 1.06 -9.41 6.04
N VAL A 197 0.68 -9.33 4.76
CA VAL A 197 0.34 -10.49 3.92
C VAL A 197 1.48 -11.51 3.90
N ASN A 198 2.72 -11.06 3.84
CA ASN A 198 3.89 -11.93 3.81
C ASN A 198 4.10 -12.76 5.11
N LEU A 199 3.34 -12.49 6.17
CA LEU A 199 3.32 -13.28 7.41
C LEU A 199 2.37 -14.48 7.36
N TYR A 200 1.48 -14.58 6.37
CA TYR A 200 0.41 -15.58 6.31
C TYR A 200 0.54 -16.50 5.11
N ASP A 201 0.24 -17.79 5.30
CA ASP A 201 0.19 -18.77 4.21
C ASP A 201 -1.12 -18.72 3.39
N TRP A 202 -2.20 -18.16 3.95
CA TRP A 202 -3.53 -18.16 3.33
C TRP A 202 -4.27 -16.85 3.58
N TYR A 203 -5.04 -16.43 2.59
CA TYR A 203 -6.18 -15.55 2.80
C TYR A 203 -7.42 -16.37 3.15
N VAL A 204 -8.19 -15.89 4.13
CA VAL A 204 -9.53 -16.38 4.42
C VAL A 204 -10.54 -15.45 3.74
N GLY A 205 -11.10 -15.89 2.61
CA GLY A 205 -12.09 -15.12 1.85
C GLY A 205 -13.47 -15.21 2.49
N VAL A 206 -14.04 -14.06 2.86
CA VAL A 206 -15.32 -13.94 3.57
C VAL A 206 -16.33 -13.17 2.72
N ARG A 207 -17.57 -13.65 2.65
CA ARG A 207 -18.71 -12.92 2.10
C ARG A 207 -19.84 -12.88 3.12
N GLY A 208 -20.28 -11.67 3.46
CA GLY A 208 -21.19 -11.46 4.59
C GLY A 208 -20.55 -12.00 5.86
N GLU A 209 -21.21 -12.96 6.52
CA GLU A 209 -20.71 -13.58 7.76
C GLU A 209 -20.13 -14.99 7.54
N ARG A 210 -19.85 -15.39 6.28
CA ARG A 210 -19.44 -16.75 5.93
C ARG A 210 -18.09 -16.78 5.24
N VAL A 211 -17.24 -17.73 5.65
CA VAL A 211 -16.04 -18.11 4.89
C VAL A 211 -16.48 -18.82 3.61
N GLU A 212 -16.05 -18.31 2.47
CA GLU A 212 -16.34 -18.88 1.15
C GLU A 212 -15.13 -19.53 0.48
N ALA A 213 -13.93 -19.06 0.82
CA ALA A 213 -12.71 -19.54 0.17
C ALA A 213 -11.50 -19.46 1.09
N LEU A 214 -10.51 -20.30 0.82
CA LEU A 214 -9.16 -20.18 1.31
C LEU A 214 -8.24 -20.06 0.10
N TRP A 215 -7.51 -18.95 -0.01
CA TRP A 215 -6.58 -18.72 -1.11
C TRP A 215 -5.15 -18.82 -0.60
N PRO A 216 -4.32 -19.72 -1.14
CA PRO A 216 -2.93 -19.81 -0.73
C PRO A 216 -2.16 -18.56 -1.19
N ILE A 217 -1.31 -18.02 -0.32
CA ILE A 217 -0.37 -16.96 -0.64
C ILE A 217 0.88 -17.63 -1.22
N THR A 218 0.79 -18.03 -2.49
CA THR A 218 1.79 -18.91 -3.14
C THR A 218 3.16 -18.27 -3.30
N ALA A 219 3.26 -16.95 -3.21
CA ALA A 219 4.51 -16.20 -3.32
C ALA A 219 5.07 -15.73 -1.97
N ARG A 220 4.52 -16.21 -0.83
CA ARG A 220 5.02 -15.83 0.50
C ARG A 220 6.52 -16.14 0.63
N GLY A 221 7.30 -15.17 1.09
CA GLY A 221 8.73 -15.32 1.31
C GLY A 221 9.56 -15.47 0.03
N ALA A 222 8.97 -15.31 -1.16
CA ALA A 222 9.68 -15.29 -2.44
C ALA A 222 10.40 -13.94 -2.64
N LEU A 223 11.37 -13.66 -1.77
CA LEU A 223 12.23 -12.48 -1.81
C LEU A 223 13.39 -12.77 -2.78
N TYR A 224 13.59 -11.88 -3.75
CA TYR A 224 14.64 -11.97 -4.77
C TYR A 224 15.76 -10.94 -4.53
#